data_AF-A0A941CNR0-F1
#
_entry.id   AF-A0A941CNR0-F1
#
_cell.length_a   1.000
_cell.length_b   1.000
_cell.length_c   1.000
_cell.angle_alpha   90.00
_cell.angle_beta   90.00
_cell.angle_gamma   90.00
#
_symmetry.space_group_name_H-M   'P 1'
#
loop_
_entity.id
_entity.type
_entity.pdbx_description
1 polymer ?
#
loop_
_entity_poly.entity_id
_entity_poly.type
_entity_poly.pdbx_seq_one_letter_code
_entity_poly.pdbx_strand_id
1 'polypeptide(L)'
;MSSSARLKDVLKALLFLLEEEKRILIRNEAEKLADLVLKKEELAGMLETLKEAIPTAEELSLLQSVKNLQETNFLLTRQALSFQEKLLSAVSRSNTSKYNTYSAQGSLQMTKEISIIDQSV
;
A
#
# COMPACT_ATOMS: atom_id res chain seq x y z
N MET A 1 31.42 0.43 -21.24
CA MET A 1 29.96 0.32 -21.03
C MET A 1 29.50 1.62 -20.39
N SER A 2 28.99 2.55 -21.19
CA SER A 2 28.79 3.97 -20.83
C SER A 2 27.79 4.13 -19.68
N SER A 3 28.03 5.11 -18.80
CA SER A 3 27.20 5.39 -17.60
C SER A 3 25.69 5.49 -17.91
N SER A 4 25.34 6.06 -19.07
CA SER A 4 23.96 6.15 -19.57
C SER A 4 23.29 4.79 -19.86
N ALA A 5 24.02 3.79 -20.38
CA ALA A 5 23.42 2.47 -20.62
C ALA A 5 22.98 1.79 -19.32
N ARG A 6 23.77 1.93 -18.25
CA ARG A 6 23.44 1.42 -16.92
C ARG A 6 22.25 2.15 -16.31
N LEU A 7 22.17 3.48 -16.47
CA LEU A 7 21.04 4.27 -15.98
C LEU A 7 19.73 3.84 -16.64
N LYS A 8 19.72 3.63 -17.97
CA LYS A 8 18.55 3.17 -18.70
C LYS A 8 18.07 1.80 -18.24
N ASP A 9 18.97 0.87 -17.97
CA ASP A 9 18.63 -0.48 -17.50
C ASP A 9 18.05 -0.44 -16.08
N VAL A 10 18.63 0.36 -15.18
CA VAL A 10 18.11 0.56 -13.81
C VAL A 10 16.72 1.21 -13.85
N LEU A 11 16.50 2.22 -14.69
CA LEU A 11 15.19 2.87 -14.84
C LEU A 11 14.12 1.92 -15.38
N LYS A 12 14.47 1.04 -16.32
CA LYS A 12 13.55 0.01 -16.83
C LYS A 12 13.23 -1.04 -15.77
N ALA A 13 14.23 -1.49 -15.00
CA ALA A 13 14.02 -2.42 -13.90
C ALA A 13 13.11 -1.81 -12.83
N LEU A 14 13.31 -0.53 -12.50
CA LEU A 14 12.45 0.20 -11.59
C LEU A 14 11.02 0.33 -12.13
N LEU A 15 10.84 0.63 -13.42
CA LEU A 15 9.54 0.66 -14.08
C LEU A 15 8.79 -0.67 -13.96
N PHE A 16 9.48 -1.77 -14.22
CA PHE A 16 8.90 -3.11 -14.08
C PHE A 16 8.47 -3.39 -12.63
N LEU A 17 9.34 -3.05 -11.67
CA LEU A 17 9.06 -3.21 -10.24
C LEU A 17 7.84 -2.37 -9.81
N LEU A 18 7.72 -1.13 -10.29
CA LEU A 18 6.59 -0.25 -9.96
C LEU A 18 5.26 -0.73 -10.57
N GLU A 19 5.28 -1.33 -11.75
CA GLU A 19 4.09 -1.98 -12.34
C GLU A 19 3.70 -3.26 -11.60
N GLU A 20 4.68 -3.99 -11.05
CA GLU A 20 4.42 -5.10 -10.14
C GLU A 20 3.83 -4.63 -8.80
N GLU A 21 4.39 -3.58 -8.21
CA GLU A 21 3.87 -2.93 -6.99
C GLU A 21 2.42 -2.50 -7.18
N LYS A 22 2.10 -1.84 -8.30
CA LYS A 22 0.74 -1.43 -8.65
C LYS A 22 -0.23 -2.61 -8.67
N ARG A 23 0.17 -3.73 -9.30
CA ARG A 23 -0.66 -4.94 -9.39
C ARG A 23 -0.89 -5.57 -8.02
N ILE A 24 0.13 -5.63 -7.19
CA ILE A 24 0.06 -6.15 -5.82
C ILE A 24 -0.88 -5.28 -4.96
N LEU A 25 -0.73 -3.95 -5.04
CA LEU A 25 -1.59 -3.00 -4.33
C LEU A 25 -3.05 -3.12 -4.76
N ILE A 26 -3.33 -3.26 -6.05
CA ILE A 26 -4.71 -3.45 -6.55
C ILE A 26 -5.29 -4.78 -6.07
N ARG A 27 -4.49 -5.84 -5.99
CA ARG A 27 -4.92 -7.17 -5.53
C ARG A 27 -4.95 -7.32 -4.01
N ASN A 28 -4.53 -6.30 -3.26
CA ASN A 28 -4.38 -6.34 -1.79
C ASN A 28 -3.47 -7.49 -1.29
N GLU A 29 -2.46 -7.88 -2.06
CA GLU A 29 -1.52 -8.95 -1.71
C GLU A 29 -0.37 -8.43 -0.82
N ALA A 30 -0.71 -7.93 0.37
CA ALA A 30 0.22 -7.19 1.24
C ALA A 30 1.51 -7.95 1.60
N GLU A 31 1.46 -9.29 1.68
CA GLU A 31 2.62 -10.13 2.00
C GLU A 31 3.76 -9.98 0.97
N LYS A 32 3.42 -9.80 -0.31
CA LYS A 32 4.39 -9.65 -1.40
C LYS A 32 4.98 -8.25 -1.48
N LEU A 33 4.42 -7.30 -0.73
CA LEU A 33 4.87 -5.91 -0.74
C LEU A 33 6.22 -5.77 -0.01
N ALA A 34 6.46 -6.56 1.03
CA ALA A 34 7.71 -6.51 1.81
C ALA A 34 8.94 -6.83 0.95
N ASP A 35 8.90 -7.93 0.19
CA ASP A 35 9.98 -8.32 -0.72
C ASP A 35 10.22 -7.28 -1.83
N LEU A 36 9.14 -6.62 -2.27
CA LEU A 36 9.21 -5.61 -3.30
C LEU A 36 9.84 -4.30 -2.81
N VAL A 37 9.60 -3.92 -1.55
CA VAL A 37 10.23 -2.75 -0.92
C VAL A 37 11.75 -2.94 -0.83
N LEU A 38 12.23 -4.14 -0.43
CA LEU A 38 13.66 -4.44 -0.37
C LEU A 38 14.35 -4.26 -1.73
N LYS A 39 13.75 -4.81 -2.80
CA LYS A 39 14.26 -4.64 -4.18
C LYS A 39 14.26 -3.17 -4.62
N LYS A 40 13.29 -2.38 -4.15
CA LYS A 40 13.18 -0.95 -4.45
C LYS A 40 14.29 -0.16 -3.76
N GLU A 41 14.66 -0.52 -2.53
CA GLU A 41 15.78 0.09 -1.79
C GLU A 41 17.12 -0.19 -2.49
N GLU A 42 17.35 -1.41 -2.97
CA GLU A 42 18.54 -1.77 -3.75
C GLU A 42 18.66 -0.92 -5.03
N LEU A 43 17.57 -0.78 -5.78
CA LEU A 43 17.51 0.06 -6.98
C LEU A 43 17.66 1.55 -6.67
N ALA A 44 17.14 2.02 -5.54
CA ALA A 44 17.34 3.40 -5.08
C ALA A 44 18.82 3.68 -4.79
N GLY A 45 19.50 2.76 -4.09
CA GLY A 45 20.94 2.86 -3.85
C GLY A 45 21.76 2.89 -5.15
N MET A 46 21.40 2.07 -6.13
CA MET A 46 22.02 2.13 -7.46
C MET A 46 21.78 3.46 -8.17
N LEU A 47 20.58 4.04 -8.07
CA LEU A 47 20.26 5.35 -8.66
C LEU A 47 21.02 6.50 -7.99
N GLU A 48 21.25 6.46 -6.68
CA GLU A 48 22.04 7.48 -5.97
C GLU A 48 23.48 7.55 -6.49
N THR A 49 24.08 6.40 -6.80
CA THR A 49 25.45 6.36 -7.38
C THR A 49 25.53 6.90 -8.82
N LEU A 50 24.39 7.00 -9.51
CA LEU A 50 24.29 7.43 -10.91
C LEU A 50 23.74 8.86 -11.06
N LYS A 51 23.46 9.55 -9.94
CA LYS A 51 22.80 10.86 -9.90
C LYS A 51 23.55 11.98 -10.64
N GLU A 52 24.86 11.84 -10.81
CA GLU A 52 25.71 12.82 -11.49
C GLU A 52 25.73 12.68 -13.02
N ALA A 53 25.09 11.63 -13.57
CA ALA A 53 25.00 11.46 -15.02
C ALA A 53 23.99 12.45 -15.62
N ILE A 54 24.40 13.16 -16.69
CA ILE A 54 23.49 14.02 -17.46
C ILE A 54 22.52 13.12 -18.23
N PRO A 55 21.20 13.19 -17.94
CA PRO A 55 20.23 12.31 -18.56
C PRO A 55 19.96 12.69 -20.02
N THR A 56 19.83 11.67 -20.86
CA THR A 56 19.41 11.77 -22.26
C THR A 56 17.89 11.99 -22.35
N ALA A 57 17.38 12.51 -23.47
CA ALA A 57 15.94 12.73 -23.69
C ALA A 57 15.07 11.46 -23.44
N GLU A 58 15.58 10.28 -23.79
CA GLU A 58 14.91 9.00 -23.52
C GLU A 58 14.84 8.65 -22.03
N GLU A 59 15.91 8.95 -21.28
CA GLU A 59 15.99 8.70 -19.83
C GLU A 59 15.07 9.65 -19.06
N LEU A 60 14.91 10.89 -19.55
CA LEU A 60 13.93 11.85 -19.01
C LEU A 60 12.49 11.34 -19.17
N SER A 61 12.15 10.77 -20.32
CA SER A 61 10.82 10.17 -20.54
C SER A 61 10.58 9.00 -19.59
N LEU A 62 11.56 8.11 -19.42
CA LEU A 62 11.48 6.99 -18.47
C LEU A 62 11.34 7.48 -17.02
N LEU A 63 12.08 8.53 -16.65
CA LEU A 63 11.99 9.12 -15.31
C LEU A 63 10.61 9.71 -15.04
N GLN A 64 9.99 10.34 -16.04
CA GLN A 64 8.62 10.84 -15.94
C GLN A 64 7.62 9.69 -15.76
N SER A 65 7.78 8.59 -16.49
CA SER A 65 6.95 7.39 -16.31
C SER A 65 7.11 6.77 -14.92
N VAL A 66 8.35 6.66 -14.43
CA VAL A 66 8.67 6.20 -13.07
C VAL A 66 7.97 7.10 -12.03
N LYS A 67 8.07 8.42 -12.18
CA LYS A 67 7.42 9.39 -11.28
C LYS A 67 5.90 9.19 -11.25
N ASN A 68 5.26 9.13 -12.41
CA ASN A 68 3.81 8.95 -12.51
C ASN A 68 3.36 7.62 -11.85
N LEU A 69 4.12 6.55 -12.03
CA LEU A 69 3.82 5.26 -11.40
C LEU A 69 4.03 5.30 -9.88
N GLN A 70 5.09 5.96 -9.39
CA GLN A 70 5.28 6.14 -7.95
C GLN A 70 4.15 6.95 -7.32
N GLU A 71 3.69 8.02 -7.96
CA GLU A 71 2.53 8.80 -7.51
C GLU A 71 1.26 7.94 -7.47
N THR A 72 1.05 7.09 -8.49
CA THR A 72 -0.08 6.16 -8.54
C THR A 72 -0.03 5.14 -7.41
N ASN A 73 1.12 4.50 -7.19
CA ASN A 73 1.29 3.50 -6.13
C ASN A 73 1.13 4.15 -4.75
N PHE A 74 1.66 5.36 -4.56
CA PHE A 74 1.46 6.12 -3.33
C PHE A 74 -0.03 6.41 -3.07
N LEU A 75 -0.78 6.81 -4.10
CA LEU A 75 -2.22 7.03 -3.97
C LEU A 75 -2.97 5.76 -3.61
N LEU A 76 -2.65 4.63 -4.25
CA LEU A 76 -3.24 3.32 -3.94
C LEU A 76 -2.96 2.91 -2.49
N THR A 77 -1.72 3.07 -2.02
CA THR A 77 -1.36 2.80 -0.62
C THR A 77 -2.14 3.69 0.35
N ARG A 78 -2.26 4.99 0.07
CA ARG A 78 -3.06 5.90 0.90
C ARG A 78 -4.54 5.52 0.92
N GLN A 79 -5.07 5.08 -0.21
CA GLN A 79 -6.45 4.60 -0.31
C GLN A 79 -6.66 3.34 0.54
N ALA A 80 -5.74 2.37 0.47
CA ALA A 80 -5.79 1.15 1.26
C ALA A 80 -5.75 1.46 2.77
N LEU A 81 -4.84 2.33 3.21
CA LEU A 81 -4.76 2.78 4.60
C LEU A 81 -6.05 3.47 5.06
N SER A 82 -6.57 4.41 4.26
CA SER A 82 -7.82 5.10 4.61
C SER A 82 -9.02 4.16 4.72
N PHE A 83 -9.07 3.12 3.87
CA PHE A 83 -10.11 2.10 3.96
C PHE A 83 -9.97 1.27 5.25
N GLN A 84 -8.76 0.85 5.60
CA GLN A 84 -8.46 0.12 6.84
C GLN A 84 -8.83 0.94 8.08
N GLU A 85 -8.47 2.23 8.12
CA GLU A 85 -8.85 3.14 9.21
C GLU A 85 -10.37 3.26 9.35
N LYS A 86 -11.08 3.43 8.23
CA LYS A 86 -12.55 3.49 8.24
C LYS A 86 -13.17 2.20 8.75
N LEU A 87 -12.67 1.05 8.33
CA LEU A 87 -13.13 -0.26 8.79
C LEU A 87 -12.90 -0.40 10.30
N LEU A 88 -11.69 -0.13 10.80
CA LEU A 88 -11.38 -0.15 12.24
C LEU A 88 -12.26 0.82 13.04
N SER A 89 -12.51 2.01 12.51
CA SER A 89 -13.40 2.99 13.14
C SER A 89 -14.85 2.50 13.20
N ALA A 90 -15.33 1.80 12.18
CA ALA A 90 -16.68 1.22 12.15
C ALA A 90 -16.82 0.05 13.13
N VAL A 91 -15.81 -0.84 13.21
CA VAL A 91 -15.78 -1.97 14.14
C VAL A 91 -15.68 -1.49 15.60
N SER A 92 -14.84 -0.49 15.88
CA SER A 92 -14.74 0.09 17.23
C SER A 92 -16.01 0.82 17.66
N ARG A 93 -16.70 1.53 16.74
CA ARG A 93 -18.00 2.14 17.00
C ARG A 93 -19.11 1.11 17.23
N SER A 94 -19.14 0.01 16.49
CA SER A 94 -20.16 -1.04 16.67
C SER A 94 -19.97 -1.81 17.99
N ASN A 95 -18.73 -1.97 18.46
CA ASN A 95 -18.45 -2.61 19.75
C ASN A 95 -18.83 -1.71 20.95
N THR A 96 -18.76 -0.38 20.80
CA THR A 96 -19.08 0.58 21.88
C THR A 96 -20.57 0.98 21.94
N SER A 97 -21.34 0.75 20.88
CA SER A 97 -22.76 1.15 20.78
C SER A 97 -23.78 0.10 21.28
N LYS A 98 -23.38 -0.88 22.11
CA LYS A 98 -24.27 -1.98 22.56
C LYS A 98 -25.09 -1.71 23.84
N TYR A 99 -25.14 -0.49 24.38
CA TYR A 99 -25.79 -0.22 25.67
C TYR A 99 -26.81 0.91 25.72
N ASN A 100 -27.53 1.23 24.65
CA ASN A 100 -28.68 2.13 24.77
C ASN A 100 -29.74 1.88 23.69
N THR A 101 -30.60 0.89 23.93
CA THR A 101 -31.97 0.94 23.44
C THR A 101 -32.92 0.75 24.62
N TYR A 102 -33.71 1.79 24.89
CA TYR A 102 -34.83 1.75 25.82
C TYR A 102 -35.78 0.64 25.39
N SER A 103 -36.05 -0.34 26.26
CA SER A 103 -37.23 -1.20 26.09
C SER A 103 -38.46 -0.40 26.54
N ALA A 104 -39.53 -0.42 25.73
CA ALA A 104 -40.80 0.24 26.07
C ALA A 104 -41.50 -0.39 27.30
N GLN A 105 -41.04 -1.56 27.77
CA GLN A 105 -41.34 -2.10 29.09
C GLN A 105 -40.02 -2.27 29.85
N GLY A 106 -39.82 -1.52 30.93
CA GLY A 106 -38.56 -1.40 31.68
C GLY A 106 -38.09 -2.67 32.39
N SER A 107 -37.55 -3.62 31.64
CA SER A 107 -36.78 -4.75 32.17
C SER A 107 -35.51 -4.94 31.33
N LEU A 108 -34.36 -4.73 31.96
CA LEU A 108 -33.04 -5.01 31.42
C LEU A 108 -32.87 -6.53 31.29
N GLN A 109 -33.12 -7.08 30.11
CA GLN A 109 -32.73 -8.45 29.80
C GLN A 109 -31.25 -8.47 29.43
N MET A 110 -30.42 -8.78 30.43
CA MET A 110 -29.03 -9.18 30.25
C MET A 110 -29.00 -10.63 29.77
N THR A 111 -28.99 -10.88 28.46
CA THR A 111 -28.35 -12.09 27.88
C THR A 111 -28.37 -12.14 26.36
N LYS A 112 -27.19 -12.00 25.74
CA LYS A 112 -26.55 -13.06 24.94
C LYS A 112 -25.23 -12.51 24.40
N GLU A 113 -24.13 -13.05 24.90
CA GLU A 113 -22.81 -12.92 24.25
C GLU A 113 -22.90 -13.56 22.88
N ILE A 114 -23.14 -12.74 21.84
CA ILE A 114 -22.86 -13.14 20.48
C ILE A 114 -21.40 -12.77 20.24
N SER A 115 -20.53 -13.78 20.43
CA SER A 115 -19.14 -13.72 19.98
C SER A 115 -19.14 -13.53 18.47
N ILE A 116 -18.60 -12.41 17.99
CA ILE A 116 -18.34 -12.18 16.55
C ILE A 116 -16.96 -12.75 16.17
N ILE A 117 -16.20 -13.26 17.15
CA ILE A 117 -14.93 -13.95 16.92
C ILE A 117 -15.17 -15.44 17.19
N ASP A 118 -15.32 -16.20 16.12
CA ASP A 118 -15.13 -17.64 16.19
C ASP A 118 -13.65 -17.89 16.50
N GLN A 119 -13.30 -18.02 17.78
CA GLN A 119 -12.02 -18.58 18.20
C GLN A 119 -12.12 -20.09 18.05
N SER A 120 -12.10 -20.57 16.82
CA SER A 120 -11.81 -21.98 16.55
C SER A 120 -10.29 -22.18 16.69
N VAL A 121 -9.94 -23.11 17.57
CA VAL A 121 -8.59 -23.62 17.89
C VAL A 121 -7.82 -24.12 16.68
#